data_AF-A0A3S0AH61-F1
#
_entry.id   AF-A0A3S0AH61-F1
#
_cell.length_a   1.000
_cell.length_b   1.000
_cell.length_c   1.000
_cell.angle_alpha   90.00
_cell.angle_beta   90.00
_cell.angle_gamma   90.00
#
_symmetry.space_group_name_H-M   'P 1'
#
loop_
_entity.id
_entity.type
_entity.pdbx_description
1 polymer ?
#
loop_
_entity_poly.entity_id
_entity_poly.type
_entity_poly.pdbx_seq_one_letter_code
_entity_poly.pdbx_strand_id
1 'polypeptide(L)'
;MDVSLIGNLTDAPEFAGDESKARASLTVAVSESYRTAEGTWQSGETMFWQCWAWGKKAMAIRDAGWVKGAAVVVQGTLRANVWRDRDGQTHRRTVVDVRAAGLDITRPVPASVAQRRQETLGVGEDRTHAWDTPPAPAD
;
A
#
# COMPACT_ATOMS: atom_id res chain seq x y z
N MET A 1 13.56 -13.19 -11.45
CA MET A 1 12.20 -13.72 -11.63
C MET A 1 11.24 -12.58 -11.36
N ASP A 2 10.44 -12.23 -12.36
CA ASP A 2 9.40 -11.21 -12.20
C ASP A 2 8.11 -11.86 -11.70
N VAL A 3 7.33 -11.08 -10.97
CA VAL A 3 6.07 -11.50 -10.35
C VAL A 3 5.01 -10.42 -10.55
N SER A 4 3.78 -10.87 -10.76
CA SER A 4 2.59 -10.04 -10.78
C SER A 4 1.64 -10.54 -9.70
N LEU A 5 1.20 -9.64 -8.82
CA LEU A 5 0.29 -9.91 -7.72
C LEU A 5 -0.99 -9.11 -7.93
N ILE A 6 -2.13 -9.76 -7.76
CA ILE A 6 -3.45 -9.12 -7.77
C ILE A 6 -4.14 -9.51 -6.47
N GLY A 7 -4.48 -8.52 -5.64
CA GLY A 7 -4.94 -8.79 -4.29
C GLY A 7 -5.39 -7.55 -3.56
N ASN A 8 -5.44 -7.62 -2.23
CA ASN A 8 -5.87 -6.52 -1.38
C ASN A 8 -4.79 -6.17 -0.35
N LEU A 9 -4.65 -4.88 -0.04
CA LEU A 9 -3.77 -4.44 1.03
C LEU A 9 -4.30 -4.90 2.38
N THR A 10 -3.46 -5.56 3.18
CA THR A 10 -3.84 -5.99 4.54
C THR A 10 -3.91 -4.82 5.52
N ASP A 11 -3.16 -3.76 5.23
CA ASP A 11 -3.15 -2.50 5.96
C ASP A 11 -2.84 -1.32 5.02
N ALA A 12 -2.95 -0.07 5.48
CA ALA A 12 -2.47 1.08 4.75
C ALA A 12 -0.94 0.96 4.51
N PRO A 13 -0.39 1.47 3.38
CA PRO A 13 1.04 1.43 3.16
C PRO A 13 1.80 2.21 4.23
N GLU A 14 2.90 1.64 4.72
CA GLU A 14 3.81 2.30 5.65
C GLU A 14 4.89 3.05 4.88
N PHE A 15 5.19 4.28 5.29
CA PHE A 15 6.20 5.13 4.64
C PHE A 15 7.35 5.42 5.58
N ALA A 16 8.57 5.38 5.05
CA ALA A 16 9.79 5.72 5.79
C ALA A 16 10.77 6.50 4.90
N GLY A 17 11.60 7.33 5.55
CA GLY A 17 12.62 8.15 4.88
C GLY A 17 12.07 9.42 4.24
N ASP A 18 13.00 10.31 3.88
CA ASP A 18 12.72 11.57 3.19
C ASP A 18 12.64 11.36 1.67
N GLU A 19 12.26 12.39 0.90
CA GLU A 19 12.02 12.31 -0.56
C GLU A 19 13.11 11.57 -1.35
N SER A 20 14.38 11.76 -1.00
CA SER A 20 15.53 11.12 -1.68
C SER A 20 15.71 9.64 -1.37
N LYS A 21 15.20 9.16 -0.22
CA LYS A 21 15.34 7.78 0.27
C LYS A 21 13.99 7.16 0.66
N ALA A 22 12.91 7.69 0.09
CA ALA A 22 11.55 7.29 0.42
C ALA A 22 11.36 5.80 0.15
N ARG A 23 10.75 5.10 1.12
CA ARG A 23 10.34 3.71 1.02
C ARG A 23 8.86 3.59 1.37
N ALA A 24 8.11 2.87 0.56
CA ALA A 24 6.78 2.39 0.89
C ALA A 24 6.81 0.88 1.11
N SER A 25 6.26 0.42 2.22
CA SER A 25 6.09 -0.99 2.56
C SER A 25 4.60 -1.33 2.52
N LEU A 26 4.26 -2.31 1.70
CA LEU A 26 2.90 -2.81 1.53
C LEU A 26 2.88 -4.32 1.73
N THR A 27 1.79 -4.81 2.30
CA THR A 27 1.52 -6.25 2.41
C THR A 27 0.26 -6.55 1.60
N VAL A 28 0.41 -7.40 0.58
CA VAL A 28 -0.66 -7.77 -0.33
C VAL A 28 -1.12 -9.18 -0.01
N ALA A 29 -2.40 -9.31 0.36
CA ALA A 29 -3.07 -10.60 0.45
C ALA A 29 -3.55 -11.01 -0.95
N VAL A 30 -3.06 -12.15 -1.42
CA VAL A 30 -3.42 -12.76 -2.70
C VAL A 30 -4.15 -14.05 -2.39
N SER A 31 -5.46 -14.06 -2.61
CA SER A 31 -6.31 -15.23 -2.41
C SER A 31 -6.63 -15.85 -3.75
N GLU A 32 -6.43 -17.16 -3.88
CA GLU A 32 -6.97 -17.91 -5.00
C GLU A 32 -8.49 -17.97 -4.85
N SER A 33 -9.23 -17.75 -5.93
CA SER A 33 -10.68 -17.95 -5.95
C SER A 33 -10.97 -19.06 -6.93
N TYR A 34 -11.62 -20.12 -6.47
CA TYR A 34 -12.01 -21.26 -7.31
C TYR A 34 -13.52 -21.45 -7.26
N ARG A 35 -14.05 -22.04 -8.32
CA ARG A 35 -15.48 -22.33 -8.44
C ARG A 35 -15.73 -23.79 -8.09
N THR A 36 -16.64 -24.05 -7.16
CA THR A 36 -17.03 -25.42 -6.80
C THR A 36 -17.84 -26.07 -7.92
N ALA A 37 -18.03 -27.39 -7.85
CA ALA A 37 -18.90 -28.12 -8.75
C ALA A 37 -20.35 -27.61 -8.71
N GLU A 38 -20.82 -27.09 -7.57
CA GLU A 38 -22.16 -26.47 -7.46
C GLU A 38 -22.22 -25.04 -8.02
N GLY A 39 -21.10 -24.51 -8.55
CA GLY A 39 -21.04 -23.20 -9.19
C GLY A 39 -20.81 -22.02 -8.23
N THR A 40 -20.58 -22.28 -6.94
CA THR A 40 -20.30 -21.26 -5.90
C THR A 40 -18.81 -20.89 -5.92
N TRP A 41 -18.50 -19.59 -5.81
CA TRP A 41 -17.13 -19.12 -5.63
C TRP A 41 -16.69 -19.32 -4.18
N GLN A 42 -15.55 -19.97 -4.00
CA GLN A 42 -14.89 -20.12 -2.69
C GLN A 42 -13.49 -19.52 -2.75
N SER A 43 -13.08 -18.95 -1.62
CA SER A 43 -11.70 -18.50 -1.43
C SER A 43 -10.84 -19.67 -0.99
N GLY A 44 -9.79 -19.93 -1.75
CA GLY A 44 -8.74 -20.86 -1.39
C GLY A 44 -7.72 -20.25 -0.44
N GLU A 45 -6.54 -20.86 -0.42
CA GLU A 45 -5.43 -20.40 0.39
C GLU A 45 -5.04 -18.95 0.05
N THR A 46 -4.76 -18.17 1.10
CA THR A 46 -4.33 -16.78 0.96
C THR A 46 -2.84 -16.67 1.23
N MET A 47 -2.11 -16.16 0.24
CA MET A 47 -0.69 -15.87 0.35
C MET A 47 -0.49 -14.39 0.68
N PHE A 48 0.48 -14.09 1.55
CA PHE A 48 0.80 -12.74 1.96
C PHE A 48 2.18 -12.33 1.46
N TRP A 49 2.22 -11.31 0.61
CA TRP A 49 3.45 -10.83 0.00
C TRP A 49 3.84 -9.45 0.52
N GLN A 50 5.03 -9.37 1.10
CA GLN A 50 5.61 -8.07 1.44
C GLN A 50 6.25 -7.48 0.18
N CYS A 51 5.84 -6.27 -0.16
CA CYS A 51 6.30 -5.55 -1.33
C CYS A 51 6.89 -4.20 -0.91
N TRP A 52 8.01 -3.82 -1.50
CA TRP A 52 8.70 -2.57 -1.22
C TRP A 52 8.84 -1.73 -2.48
N ALA A 53 8.41 -0.47 -2.40
CA ALA A 53 8.65 0.53 -3.41
C ALA A 53 9.63 1.58 -2.89
N TRP A 54 10.45 2.12 -3.78
CA TRP A 54 11.52 3.07 -3.43
C TRP A 54 11.47 4.34 -4.29
N GLY A 55 11.94 5.44 -3.70
CA GLY A 55 12.06 6.76 -4.32
C GLY A 55 10.72 7.25 -4.87
N LYS A 56 10.71 7.69 -6.14
CA LYS A 56 9.50 8.19 -6.83
C LYS A 56 8.29 7.25 -6.76
N LYS A 57 8.52 5.93 -6.76
CA LYS A 57 7.42 4.95 -6.66
C LYS A 57 6.76 4.97 -5.28
N ALA A 58 7.57 5.11 -4.23
CA ALA A 58 7.05 5.24 -2.86
C ALA A 58 6.23 6.53 -2.71
N MET A 59 6.73 7.65 -3.26
CA MET A 59 6.01 8.94 -3.25
C MET A 59 4.69 8.85 -4.02
N ALA A 60 4.69 8.29 -5.23
CA ALA A 60 3.46 8.13 -6.01
C ALA A 60 2.39 7.29 -5.26
N ILE A 61 2.80 6.23 -4.56
CA ILE A 61 1.87 5.42 -3.74
C ILE A 61 1.33 6.24 -2.56
N ARG A 62 2.17 7.07 -1.93
CA ARG A 62 1.76 7.98 -0.85
C ARG A 62 0.71 8.97 -1.32
N ASP A 63 1.01 9.66 -2.43
CA ASP A 63 0.15 10.69 -2.99
C ASP A 63 -1.20 10.14 -3.48
N ALA A 64 -1.21 8.87 -3.92
CA ALA A 64 -2.43 8.19 -4.32
C ALA A 64 -3.40 7.88 -3.15
N GLY A 65 -2.95 8.01 -1.89
CA GLY A 65 -3.78 7.87 -0.71
C GLY A 65 -4.36 6.46 -0.53
N TRP A 66 -3.54 5.43 -0.72
CA TRP A 66 -3.99 4.05 -0.59
C TRP A 66 -4.29 3.69 0.86
N VAL A 67 -5.34 2.90 1.08
CA VAL A 67 -5.84 2.53 2.41
C VAL A 67 -5.96 1.03 2.57
N LYS A 68 -6.09 0.57 3.82
CA LYS A 68 -6.37 -0.83 4.14
C LYS A 68 -7.56 -1.38 3.34
N GLY A 69 -7.38 -2.57 2.78
CA GLY A 69 -8.37 -3.27 1.97
C GLY A 69 -8.44 -2.83 0.51
N ALA A 70 -7.68 -1.80 0.09
CA ALA A 70 -7.63 -1.38 -1.30
C ALA A 70 -7.20 -2.53 -2.20
N ALA A 71 -7.94 -2.73 -3.29
CA ALA A 71 -7.61 -3.71 -4.32
C ALA A 71 -6.47 -3.16 -5.18
N VAL A 72 -5.42 -3.97 -5.39
CA VAL A 72 -4.19 -3.55 -6.05
C VAL A 72 -3.68 -4.58 -7.04
N VAL A 73 -3.01 -4.08 -8.08
CA VAL A 73 -2.13 -4.85 -8.96
C VAL A 73 -0.70 -4.39 -8.69
N VAL A 74 0.20 -5.32 -8.41
CA VAL A 74 1.63 -5.06 -8.16
C VAL A 74 2.47 -5.91 -9.11
N GLN A 75 3.35 -5.27 -9.86
CA GLN A 75 4.35 -5.92 -10.69
C GLN A 75 5.74 -5.60 -10.13
N GLY A 76 6.58 -6.62 -10.02
CA GLY A 76 7.92 -6.44 -9.47
C GLY A 76 8.83 -7.65 -9.67
N THR A 77 9.90 -7.69 -8.89
CA THR A 77 10.88 -8.77 -8.90
C THR A 77 11.04 -9.35 -7.52
N LEU A 78 11.08 -10.68 -7.42
CA LEU A 78 11.38 -11.34 -6.16
C LEU A 78 12.84 -11.09 -5.75
N ARG A 79 13.05 -10.67 -4.51
CA ARG A 79 14.36 -10.42 -3.92
C ARG A 79 14.43 -11.13 -2.56
N ALA A 80 15.55 -11.79 -2.29
CA ALA A 80 15.86 -12.22 -0.94
C ALA A 80 16.38 -11.01 -0.17
N ASN A 81 15.65 -10.58 0.85
CA ASN A 81 16.16 -9.67 1.86
C ASN A 81 16.79 -10.50 2.98
N VAL A 82 18.08 -10.31 3.21
CA VAL A 82 18.86 -11.00 4.23
C VAL A 82 19.40 -9.95 5.18
N TRP A 83 19.18 -10.12 6.48
CA TRP A 83 19.65 -9.19 7.51
C TRP A 83 20.13 -9.95 8.74
N ARG A 84 20.98 -9.32 9.55
CA ARG A 84 21.35 -9.85 10.87
C ARG A 84 20.62 -9.08 11.96
N ASP A 85 20.12 -9.80 12.96
CA ASP A 85 19.60 -9.17 14.17
C ASP A 85 20.72 -8.79 15.14
N ARG A 86 20.34 -8.25 16.31
CA ARG A 86 21.28 -7.79 17.34
C ARG A 86 22.04 -8.96 17.99
N ASP A 87 21.47 -10.16 17.97
CA ASP A 87 22.07 -11.38 18.52
C ASP A 87 22.99 -12.07 17.50
N GLY A 88 23.15 -11.49 16.31
CA GLY A 88 24.00 -11.99 15.23
C GLY A 88 23.35 -13.06 14.36
N GLN A 89 22.08 -13.41 14.59
CA GLN A 89 21.36 -14.40 13.79
C GLN A 89 21.01 -13.82 12.42
N THR A 90 21.22 -14.62 11.37
CA THR A 90 20.90 -14.21 9.99
C THR A 90 19.48 -14.63 9.65
N HIS A 91 18.65 -13.64 9.33
CA HIS A 91 17.28 -13.82 8.86
C HIS A 91 17.22 -13.64 7.34
N ARG A 92 16.30 -14.35 6.70
CA ARG A 92 16.03 -14.23 5.27
C ARG A 92 14.52 -14.17 5.04
N ARG A 93 14.09 -13.19 4.25
CA ARG A 93 12.71 -13.04 3.78
C ARG A 93 12.68 -12.80 2.29
N THR A 94 11.76 -13.44 1.58
CA THR A 94 11.49 -13.09 0.18
C THR A 94 10.53 -11.90 0.15
N VAL A 95 10.89 -10.87 -0.60
CA VAL A 95 10.09 -9.65 -0.79
C VAL A 95 9.95 -9.35 -2.28
N VAL A 96 8.92 -8.60 -2.64
CA VAL A 96 8.74 -8.06 -3.99
C VAL A 96 9.30 -6.65 -4.05
N ASP A 97 10.33 -6.44 -4.87
CA ASP A 97 10.78 -5.10 -5.23
C ASP A 97 9.86 -4.57 -6.34
N VAL A 98 9.03 -3.59 -5.98
CA VAL A 98 7.94 -3.09 -6.81
C VAL A 98 8.49 -2.28 -7.98
N ARG A 99 8.13 -2.65 -9.21
CA ARG A 99 8.43 -1.89 -10.43
C ARG A 99 7.25 -1.02 -10.86
N ALA A 100 6.04 -1.56 -10.78
CA ALA A 100 4.80 -0.85 -11.06
C ALA A 100 3.71 -1.30 -10.08
N ALA A 101 2.82 -0.38 -9.70
CA ALA A 101 1.68 -0.70 -8.87
C ALA A 101 0.53 0.25 -9.17
N GLY A 102 -0.70 -0.25 -9.05
CA GLY A 102 -1.91 0.53 -9.26
C GLY A 102 -3.09 -0.05 -8.50
N LEU A 103 -4.14 0.75 -8.32
CA LEU A 103 -5.42 0.23 -7.84
C LEU A 103 -6.05 -0.65 -8.92
N ASP A 104 -6.61 -1.79 -8.50
CA ASP A 104 -7.39 -2.66 -9.39
C ASP A 104 -8.81 -2.09 -9.54
N ILE A 105 -9.02 -1.32 -10.60
CA ILE A 105 -10.31 -0.70 -10.91
C ILE A 105 -11.37 -1.71 -11.39
N THR A 106 -10.97 -2.96 -11.68
CA THR A 106 -11.90 -4.00 -12.12
C THR A 106 -12.64 -4.65 -10.96
N ARG A 107 -12.18 -4.44 -9.73
CA ARG A 107 -12.83 -4.94 -8.51
C ARG A 107 -13.74 -3.88 -7.89
N PRO A 108 -14.95 -4.26 -7.43
CA PRO A 108 -15.78 -3.35 -6.66
C PRO A 108 -15.04 -2.85 -5.43
N VAL A 109 -15.01 -1.54 -5.22
CA VAL A 109 -14.44 -0.95 -4.02
C VAL A 109 -15.47 -1.12 -2.88
N PRO A 110 -15.16 -1.86 -1.81
CA PRO A 110 -16.07 -1.97 -0.68
C PRO A 110 -16.36 -0.58 -0.09
N ALA A 111 -17.59 -0.32 0.34
CA ALA A 111 -17.98 0.99 0.89
C ALA A 111 -17.06 1.45 2.03
N SER A 112 -16.61 0.51 2.88
CA SER A 112 -15.66 0.78 3.97
C SER A 112 -14.27 1.22 3.49
N VAL A 113 -13.83 0.79 2.31
CA VAL A 113 -12.58 1.23 1.68
C VAL A 113 -12.76 2.62 1.08
N ALA A 114 -13.89 2.87 0.41
CA ALA A 114 -14.21 4.18 -0.16
C ALA A 114 -14.29 5.26 0.93
N GLN A 115 -14.97 4.99 2.05
CA GLN A 115 -15.09 5.91 3.18
C GLN A 115 -13.71 6.23 3.79
N ARG A 116 -12.89 5.21 4.11
CA ARG A 116 -11.54 5.43 4.65
C ARG A 116 -10.66 6.26 3.73
N ARG A 117 -10.81 6.08 2.42
CA ARG A 117 -10.08 6.88 1.43
C ARG A 117 -10.51 8.34 1.45
N GLN A 118 -11.81 8.61 1.55
CA GLN A 118 -12.33 9.98 1.70
C GLN A 118 -11.82 10.64 2.99
N GLU A 119 -11.81 9.92 4.11
CA GLU A 119 -11.24 10.41 5.38
C GLU A 119 -9.74 10.72 5.23
N THR A 120 -8.96 9.83 4.62
CA THR A 120 -7.52 10.03 4.42
C THR A 120 -7.20 11.23 3.52
N LEU A 121 -8.00 11.44 2.47
CA LEU A 121 -7.82 12.58 1.56
C LEU A 121 -8.38 13.89 2.14
N GLY A 122 -9.48 13.83 2.89
CA GLY A 122 -10.15 14.99 3.49
C GLY A 122 -9.42 15.59 4.70
N VAL A 123 -8.59 14.80 5.39
CA VAL A 123 -7.69 15.30 6.47
C VAL A 123 -6.64 16.29 5.94
N GLY A 124 -6.46 16.41 4.63
CA GLY A 124 -5.59 17.42 4.00
C GLY A 124 -6.21 18.81 3.85
N GLU A 125 -7.53 18.97 3.97
CA GLU A 125 -8.24 20.22 3.60
C GLU A 125 -8.59 21.11 4.79
N ASP A 126 -8.55 20.59 6.03
CA ASP A 126 -8.86 21.33 7.26
C ASP A 126 -7.59 21.79 8.02
N ARG A 127 -6.55 22.18 7.27
CA ARG A 127 -5.50 23.05 7.83
C ARG A 127 -5.90 24.48 7.55
N THR A 128 -6.75 25.04 8.41
CA THR A 128 -6.79 26.50 8.58
C THR A 128 -5.34 26.94 8.82
N HIS A 129 -4.74 27.55 7.81
CA HIS A 129 -3.39 28.05 7.93
C HIS A 129 -3.42 29.20 8.93
N ALA A 130 -2.67 29.08 10.03
CA ALA A 130 -2.54 30.15 11.02
C ALA A 130 -1.95 31.46 10.44
N TRP A 131 -1.52 31.46 9.18
CA TRP A 131 -1.07 32.64 8.44
C TRP A 131 -2.20 33.39 7.70
N ASP A 132 -3.41 32.83 7.60
CA ASP A 132 -4.57 33.45 6.93
C ASP A 132 -5.36 34.43 7.82
N THR A 133 -4.91 34.69 9.06
CA THR A 133 -5.54 35.72 9.89
C THR A 133 -5.01 37.09 9.49
N PRO A 134 -5.80 37.98 8.85
CA PRO A 134 -5.35 39.33 8.58
C PRO A 134 -5.04 40.03 9.91
N PRO A 135 -3.92 40.78 10.01
CA PRO A 135 -3.59 41.51 11.22
C PRO A 135 -4.72 42.48 11.57
N ALA A 136 -5.05 42.57 12.86
CA ALA A 136 -6.07 43.48 13.37
C ALA A 136 -5.78 44.93 12.93
N PRO A 137 -6.81 45.72 12.57
CA PRO A 137 -6.62 47.10 12.17
C PRO A 137 -5.99 47.91 13.33
N ALA A 138 -4.98 48.72 13.01
CA ALA A 138 -4.32 49.59 13.97
C ALA A 138 -5.18 50.86 14.20
N ASP A 139 -5.39 51.20 15.47
CA ASP A 139 -5.97 52.48 15.92
C ASP A 139 -5.02 53.66 15.70
#